data_AF-A8G2D2-F1
#
_entry.id   AF-A8G2D2-F1
#
_cell.length_a   1.000
_cell.length_b   1.000
_cell.length_c   1.000
_cell.angle_alpha   90.00
_cell.angle_beta   90.00
_cell.angle_gamma   90.00
#
_symmetry.space_group_name_H-M   'P 1'
#
loop_
_entity.id
_entity.type
_entity.pdbx_description
1 polymer ?
#
loop_
_entity_poly.entity_id
_entity_poly.type
_entity_poly.pdbx_seq_one_letter_code
_entity_poly.pdbx_strand_id
1 'polypeptide(L)'
;MKKKPIIYSDLSKKQLENLKELYIQKKVESMSHQELKNYVLEIISHQINDTIGKEEEMEAWREMSEFFGEQFEIIILEIQTKYIDDKNVLETEIDSQKQRIELLERNNLDQEKKDMWED
;
A
#
# COMPACT_ATOMS: atom_id res chain seq x y z
N MET A 1 11.50 15.33 52.19
CA MET A 1 11.45 13.90 51.82
C MET A 1 11.29 13.80 50.32
N LYS A 2 12.23 13.16 49.59
CA LYS A 2 12.05 12.92 48.15
C LYS A 2 10.97 11.85 47.99
N LYS A 3 9.84 12.19 47.36
CA LYS A 3 8.81 11.20 47.04
C LYS A 3 9.45 10.15 46.12
N LYS A 4 9.30 8.87 46.45
CA LYS A 4 9.73 7.80 45.54
C LYS A 4 8.95 7.94 44.23
N PRO A 5 9.60 7.77 43.06
CA PRO A 5 8.89 7.77 41.79
C PRO A 5 7.89 6.61 41.77
N ILE A 6 6.67 6.88 41.32
CA ILE A 6 5.66 5.85 41.09
C ILE A 6 6.11 5.06 39.85
N ILE A 7 6.14 3.74 39.95
CA ILE A 7 6.51 2.83 38.85
C ILE A 7 5.27 2.08 38.34
N TYR A 8 5.38 1.46 37.17
CA TYR A 8 4.28 0.75 36.52
C TYR A 8 3.57 -0.27 37.44
N SER A 9 4.35 -1.02 38.23
CA SER A 9 3.84 -2.05 39.14
C SER A 9 3.04 -1.50 40.33
N ASP A 10 3.12 -0.19 40.60
CA ASP A 10 2.37 0.44 41.69
C ASP A 10 0.91 0.72 41.30
N LEU A 11 0.57 0.57 40.02
CA LEU A 11 -0.76 0.86 39.48
C LEU A 11 -1.53 -0.43 39.21
N SER A 12 -2.79 -0.45 39.64
CA SER A 12 -3.74 -1.48 39.22
C SER A 12 -4.07 -1.35 37.73
N LYS A 13 -4.60 -2.43 37.13
CA LYS A 13 -5.03 -2.43 35.72
C LYS A 13 -6.00 -1.28 35.40
N LYS A 14 -6.98 -1.03 36.27
CA LYS A 14 -7.95 0.07 36.11
C LYS A 14 -7.30 1.45 36.19
N GLN A 15 -6.32 1.64 37.07
CA GLN A 15 -5.58 2.90 37.15
C GLN A 15 -4.69 3.12 35.92
N LEU A 16 -4.10 2.05 35.37
CA LEU A 16 -3.34 2.10 34.12
C LEU A 16 -4.23 2.43 32.91
N GLU A 17 -5.42 1.84 32.83
CA GLU A 17 -6.41 2.16 31.79
C GLU A 17 -6.79 3.65 31.83
N ASN A 18 -7.15 4.17 33.00
CA ASN A 18 -7.44 5.60 33.16
C ASN A 18 -6.24 6.50 32.80
N LEU A 19 -5.01 6.07 33.13
CA LEU A 19 -3.81 6.83 32.78
C LEU A 19 -3.62 6.88 31.25
N LYS A 20 -3.87 5.77 30.55
CA LYS A 20 -3.81 5.71 29.08
C LYS A 20 -4.86 6.63 28.45
N GLU A 21 -6.10 6.59 28.93
CA GLU A 21 -7.17 7.48 28.45
C GLU A 21 -6.81 8.95 28.64
N LEU A 22 -6.33 9.33 29.83
CA LEU A 22 -5.91 10.68 30.12
C LEU A 22 -4.74 11.12 29.22
N TYR A 23 -3.78 10.22 29.00
CA TYR A 23 -2.66 10.47 28.09
C TYR A 23 -3.15 10.74 26.66
N ILE A 24 -4.03 9.89 26.13
CA ILE A 24 -4.58 10.04 24.77
C ILE A 24 -5.30 11.39 24.65
N GLN A 25 -6.17 11.71 25.62
CA GLN A 25 -6.90 12.97 25.63
C GLN A 25 -5.95 14.17 25.61
N LYS A 26 -4.98 14.20 26.54
CA LYS A 26 -4.03 15.32 26.62
C LYS A 26 -3.12 15.40 25.40
N LYS A 27 -2.75 14.27 24.81
CA LYS A 27 -1.96 14.22 23.59
C LYS A 27 -2.73 14.86 22.44
N VAL A 28 -4.00 14.50 22.23
CA VAL A 28 -4.86 15.10 21.19
C VAL A 28 -5.08 16.60 21.43
N GLU A 29 -5.39 17.01 22.67
CA GLU A 29 -5.57 18.43 23.02
C GLU A 29 -4.32 19.29 22.79
N SER A 30 -3.12 18.69 22.92
CA SER A 30 -1.86 19.40 22.76
C SER A 30 -1.41 19.58 21.30
N MET A 31 -1.98 18.83 20.37
CA MET A 31 -1.58 18.86 18.96
C MET A 31 -2.33 19.95 18.22
N SER A 32 -1.62 20.67 17.34
CA SER A 32 -2.25 21.52 16.35
C SER A 32 -3.09 20.69 15.38
N HIS A 33 -4.03 21.32 14.68
CA HIS A 33 -4.84 20.64 13.67
C HIS A 33 -3.97 19.97 12.59
N GLN A 34 -2.85 20.60 12.20
CA GLN A 34 -1.93 20.05 11.22
C GLN A 34 -1.20 18.80 11.74
N GLU A 35 -0.72 18.83 12.97
CA GLU A 35 -0.06 17.68 13.60
C GLU A 35 -1.02 16.52 13.79
N LEU A 36 -2.25 16.80 14.24
CA LEU A 36 -3.29 15.78 14.38
C LEU A 36 -3.64 15.16 13.02
N LYS A 37 -3.76 15.98 11.97
CA LYS A 37 -4.00 15.50 10.61
C LYS A 37 -2.87 14.58 10.13
N ASN A 38 -1.62 14.98 10.33
CA ASN A 38 -0.46 14.16 9.94
C ASN A 38 -0.41 12.85 10.74
N TYR A 39 -0.68 12.90 12.04
CA TYR A 39 -0.70 11.73 12.92
C TYR A 39 -1.77 10.72 12.50
N VAL A 40 -2.98 11.20 12.22
CA VAL A 40 -4.09 10.34 11.74
C VAL A 40 -3.79 9.77 10.36
N LEU A 41 -3.22 10.58 9.46
CA LEU A 41 -2.82 10.12 8.12
C LEU A 41 -1.82 8.96 8.19
N GLU A 42 -0.81 9.07 9.06
CA GLU A 42 0.20 8.03 9.26
C GLU A 42 -0.45 6.73 9.79
N ILE A 43 -1.35 6.83 10.76
CA ILE A 43 -2.06 5.67 11.31
C ILE A 43 -2.88 4.96 10.23
N ILE A 44 -3.71 5.71 9.51
CA ILE A 44 -4.58 5.15 8.46
C ILE A 44 -3.72 4.55 7.33
N SER A 45 -2.62 5.21 6.97
CA SER A 45 -1.69 4.70 5.96
C SER A 45 -1.13 3.34 6.36
N HIS A 46 -0.66 3.16 7.60
CA HIS A 46 -0.18 1.85 8.05
C HIS A 46 -1.29 0.78 8.05
N GLN A 47 -2.53 1.16 8.38
CA GLN A 47 -3.66 0.22 8.36
C GLN A 47 -4.07 -0.25 6.97
N ILE A 48 -3.85 0.57 5.93
CA ILE A 48 -4.24 0.25 4.55
C ILE A 48 -3.07 -0.33 3.76
N ASN A 49 -1.89 0.30 3.85
CA ASN A 49 -0.75 0.02 2.98
C ASN A 49 0.14 -1.13 3.49
N ASP A 50 0.19 -1.36 4.82
CA ASP A 50 0.98 -2.44 5.41
C ASP A 50 0.11 -3.67 5.75
N THR A 51 -1.01 -3.84 5.04
CA THR A 51 -1.87 -5.02 5.18
C THR A 51 -1.13 -6.27 4.68
N ILE A 52 -1.23 -7.38 5.42
CA ILE A 52 -0.61 -8.66 5.08
C ILE A 52 -1.71 -9.67 4.81
N GLY A 53 -2.15 -9.71 3.56
CA GLY A 53 -2.98 -10.79 3.04
C GLY A 53 -4.31 -10.32 2.47
N LYS A 54 -4.89 -11.22 1.67
CA LYS A 54 -6.05 -10.93 0.83
C LYS A 54 -7.30 -10.50 1.62
N GLU A 55 -7.52 -11.02 2.83
CA GLU A 55 -8.69 -10.64 3.63
C GLU A 55 -8.59 -9.21 4.16
N GLU A 56 -7.43 -8.82 4.66
CA GLU A 56 -7.17 -7.46 5.16
C GLU A 56 -7.27 -6.42 4.02
N GLU A 57 -6.74 -6.76 2.84
CA GLU A 57 -6.91 -5.94 1.64
C GLU A 57 -8.40 -5.82 1.22
N MET A 58 -9.18 -6.91 1.33
CA MET A 58 -10.63 -6.87 1.05
C MET A 58 -11.41 -6.08 2.10
N GLU A 59 -11.01 -6.11 3.37
CA GLU A 59 -11.57 -5.26 4.43
C GLU A 59 -11.27 -3.78 4.15
N ALA A 60 -10.02 -3.42 3.87
CA ALA A 60 -9.65 -2.06 3.49
C ALA A 60 -10.42 -1.59 2.24
N TRP A 61 -10.59 -2.47 1.24
CA TRP A 61 -11.41 -2.18 0.06
C TRP A 61 -12.87 -1.89 0.41
N ARG A 62 -13.48 -2.73 1.26
CA ARG A 62 -14.86 -2.54 1.71
C ARG A 62 -15.03 -1.22 2.45
N GLU A 63 -14.11 -0.90 3.37
CA GLU A 63 -14.11 0.38 4.10
C GLU A 63 -13.99 1.58 3.15
N MET A 64 -13.11 1.53 2.16
CA MET A 64 -13.01 2.57 1.14
C MET A 64 -14.30 2.71 0.33
N SER A 65 -14.89 1.59 -0.09
CA SER A 65 -16.13 1.58 -0.85
C SER A 65 -17.29 2.19 -0.06
N GLU A 66 -17.41 1.86 1.23
CA GLU A 66 -18.44 2.43 2.11
C GLU A 66 -18.21 3.92 2.37
N PHE A 67 -16.96 4.34 2.54
CA PHE A 67 -16.60 5.73 2.79
C PHE A 67 -16.88 6.65 1.59
N PHE A 68 -16.49 6.24 0.38
CA PHE A 68 -16.69 7.03 -0.84
C PHE A 68 -18.09 6.88 -1.45
N GLY A 69 -18.81 5.82 -1.10
CA GLY A 69 -20.20 5.58 -1.51
C GLY A 69 -20.38 5.66 -3.02
N GLU A 70 -21.36 6.46 -3.47
CA GLU A 70 -21.69 6.63 -4.90
C GLU A 70 -20.52 7.20 -5.74
N GLN A 71 -19.56 7.88 -5.12
CA GLN A 71 -18.39 8.44 -5.82
C GLN A 71 -17.27 7.43 -6.02
N PHE A 72 -17.33 6.27 -5.36
CA PHE A 72 -16.23 5.30 -5.35
C PHE A 72 -15.85 4.83 -6.76
N GLU A 73 -16.85 4.45 -7.57
CA GLU A 73 -16.63 4.01 -8.95
C GLU A 73 -16.04 5.13 -9.83
N ILE A 74 -16.53 6.37 -9.67
CA ILE A 74 -16.04 7.53 -10.43
C ILE A 74 -14.56 7.78 -10.10
N ILE A 75 -14.20 7.74 -8.81
CA ILE A 75 -12.82 7.92 -8.35
C ILE A 75 -11.92 6.84 -8.91
N ILE A 76 -12.36 5.57 -8.92
CA ILE A 76 -11.60 4.46 -9.53
C ILE A 76 -11.37 4.70 -11.02
N LEU A 77 -12.40 5.11 -11.76
CA LEU A 77 -12.29 5.39 -13.19
C LEU A 77 -11.32 6.54 -13.49
N GLU A 78 -11.34 7.60 -12.66
CA GLU A 78 -10.39 8.70 -12.77
C GLU A 78 -8.95 8.24 -12.50
N ILE A 79 -8.73 7.42 -11.49
CA ILE A 79 -7.42 6.83 -11.18
C ILE A 79 -6.95 5.98 -12.36
N GLN A 80 -7.79 5.05 -12.84
CA GLN A 80 -7.46 4.20 -13.99
C GLN A 80 -7.10 5.03 -15.22
N THR A 81 -7.87 6.07 -15.53
CA THR A 81 -7.59 6.96 -16.67
C THR A 81 -6.25 7.68 -16.53
N LYS A 82 -5.91 8.16 -15.32
CA LYS A 82 -4.62 8.83 -15.06
C LYS A 82 -3.41 7.91 -15.20
N TYR A 83 -3.56 6.61 -14.93
CA TYR A 83 -2.46 5.64 -14.98
C TYR A 83 -2.50 4.71 -16.21
N ILE A 84 -3.53 4.81 -17.07
CA ILE A 84 -3.59 4.13 -18.37
C ILE A 84 -2.46 4.60 -19.30
N ASP A 85 -2.08 5.87 -19.23
CA ASP A 85 -0.97 6.41 -20.04
C ASP A 85 0.38 5.79 -19.65
N ASP A 86 0.62 5.48 -18.37
CA ASP A 86 1.81 4.74 -17.92
C ASP A 86 1.78 3.27 -18.36
N LYS A 87 0.58 2.67 -18.41
CA LYS A 87 0.39 1.27 -18.82
C LYS A 87 0.58 1.07 -20.32
N ASN A 88 0.18 2.04 -21.14
CA ASN A 88 0.41 2.02 -22.59
C ASN A 88 1.91 2.02 -22.94
N VAL A 89 2.74 2.73 -22.17
CA VAL A 89 4.21 2.73 -22.33
C VAL A 89 4.81 1.38 -21.95
N LEU A 90 4.39 0.78 -20.83
CA LEU A 90 4.86 -0.54 -20.42
C LEU A 90 4.37 -1.67 -21.33
N GLU A 91 3.11 -1.62 -21.80
CA GLU A 91 2.55 -2.61 -22.74
C GLU A 91 3.23 -2.53 -24.11
N THR A 92 3.57 -1.34 -24.61
CA THR A 92 4.35 -1.19 -25.85
C THR A 92 5.78 -1.70 -25.71
N GLU A 93 6.44 -1.51 -24.56
CA GLU A 93 7.75 -2.12 -24.31
C GLU A 93 7.68 -3.65 -24.25
N ILE A 94 6.68 -4.21 -23.56
CA ILE A 94 6.48 -5.67 -23.46
C ILE A 94 6.17 -6.28 -24.85
N ASP A 95 5.35 -5.63 -25.66
CA ASP A 95 5.05 -6.09 -27.03
C ASP A 95 6.30 -6.07 -27.92
N SER A 96 7.12 -5.02 -27.83
CA SER A 96 8.39 -4.93 -28.57
C SER A 96 9.38 -6.04 -28.18
N GLN A 97 9.42 -6.43 -26.91
CA GLN A 97 10.25 -7.52 -26.42
C GLN A 97 9.73 -8.89 -26.90
N LYS A 98 8.40 -9.10 -26.89
CA LYS A 98 7.79 -10.31 -27.45
C LYS A 98 8.06 -10.47 -28.95
N GLN A 99 7.90 -9.39 -29.72
CA GLN A 99 8.22 -9.40 -31.15
C GLN A 99 9.69 -9.73 -31.40
N ARG A 100 10.61 -9.21 -30.57
CA ARG A 100 12.04 -9.54 -30.65
C ARG A 100 12.33 -11.00 -30.34
N ILE A 101 11.65 -11.59 -29.36
CA ILE A 101 11.79 -13.02 -29.00
C ILE A 101 11.25 -13.91 -30.13
N GLU A 102 10.07 -13.61 -30.68
CA GLU A 102 9.53 -14.38 -31.82
C GLU A 102 10.45 -14.34 -33.05
N LEU A 103 11.07 -13.18 -33.34
CA LEU A 103 12.04 -13.07 -34.44
C LEU A 103 13.30 -13.90 -34.19
N LEU A 104 13.78 -13.97 -32.94
CA LEU A 104 14.91 -14.81 -32.55
C LEU A 104 14.56 -16.30 -32.63
N GLU A 105 13.37 -16.71 -32.21
CA GLU A 105 12.89 -18.09 -32.32
C GLU A 105 12.73 -18.53 -33.77
N ARG A 106 12.18 -17.67 -34.65
CA ARG A 106 12.13 -17.95 -36.09
C ARG A 106 13.53 -18.08 -36.69
N ASN A 107 14.47 -17.20 -36.30
CA ASN A 107 15.84 -17.28 -36.80
C ASN A 107 16.55 -18.57 -36.32
N ASN A 108 16.32 -19.00 -35.08
CA ASN A 108 16.88 -20.23 -34.54
C ASN A 108 16.28 -21.49 -35.21
N LEU A 109 14.97 -21.52 -35.47
CA LEU A 109 14.32 -22.59 -36.23
C LEU A 109 14.83 -22.68 -37.68
N ASP A 110 15.15 -21.53 -38.29
CA ASP A 110 15.76 -21.49 -39.62
C ASP A 110 17.25 -21.90 -39.61
N GLN A 111 17.94 -21.84 -38.46
CA GLN A 111 19.32 -22.34 -38.30
C GLN A 111 19.39 -23.85 -38.04
N GLU A 112 18.38 -24.48 -37.44
CA GLU A 112 18.32 -25.94 -37.27
C GLU A 112 18.28 -26.72 -38.60
N LYS A 113 18.04 -26.04 -39.73
CA LYS A 113 18.06 -26.64 -41.09
C LYS A 113 19.26 -26.28 -41.95
N LYS A 114 20.32 -25.69 -41.39
CA LYS A 114 21.55 -25.44 -42.13
C LYS A 114 22.75 -26.04 -41.43
N ASP A 115 22.89 -27.35 -41.61
CA ASP A 115 24.18 -28.02 -41.48
C ASP A 115 25.09 -27.45 -42.58
N MET A 116 25.95 -26.49 -42.22
CA MET A 116 26.86 -25.78 -43.13
C MET A 116 28.25 -26.45 -43.16
N TRP A 117 28.33 -27.75 -42.87
CA TRP A 117 29.55 -28.54 -42.80
C TRP A 117 29.40 -29.93 -43.45
N GLU A 118 28.80 -30.01 -44.64
CA GLU A 118 29.14 -31.09 -45.58
C GLU A 118 29.65 -30.47 -46.90
N ASP A 119 30.98 -30.62 -47.06
CA ASP A 119 31.96 -30.16 -48.08
C ASP A 119 32.41 -28.68 -48.13
#